data_AF-A0A6L9ZM43-F1
#
_entry.id   AF-A0A6L9ZM43-F1
#
_cell.length_a   1.000
_cell.length_b   1.000
_cell.length_c   1.000
_cell.angle_alpha   90.00
_cell.angle_beta   90.00
_cell.angle_gamma   90.00
#
_symmetry.space_group_name_H-M   'P 1'
#
loop_
_entity.id
_entity.type
_entity.pdbx_description
1 polymer ?
#
loop_
_entity_poly.entity_id
_entity_poly.type
_entity_poly.pdbx_seq_one_letter_code
_entity_poly.pdbx_strand_id
1 'polypeptide(L)'
;LLLAKGRSLDKIIQAETTESYPGLSQDLSKLAASQYLAELVLCHALSEQPQEELYELLNEHLRRLEQLPKITANPSGLSLVLAHLSHGVFHLLALAGIAPQVQLCCITQHSLRPDLTDPNWRVGFSVEAGGTISLVSNQSNRNHLPNQTIPNQAQSLSETIDNPDTDIILPPPPRVNHKLNALELTLLQQLAAAELPQLSTLLKDQLAGSKAAESVDSLWVKLERILRDYAQYHFGRSIRSAALVDSLSSVN
;
A
#
# COMPACT_ATOMS: atom_id res chain seq x y z
N LEU A 1 -17.37 -28.20 0.43
CA LEU A 1 -17.22 -28.51 -1.02
C LEU A 1 -16.73 -29.95 -1.16
N LEU A 2 -17.38 -30.76 -2.00
CA LEU A 2 -16.95 -32.11 -2.34
C LEU A 2 -16.44 -32.13 -3.78
N LEU A 3 -15.20 -32.56 -3.96
CA LEU A 3 -14.51 -32.61 -5.26
C LEU A 3 -14.20 -34.06 -5.65
N ALA A 4 -14.30 -34.36 -6.94
CA ALA A 4 -13.67 -35.53 -7.55
C ALA A 4 -12.48 -35.08 -8.40
N LYS A 5 -11.30 -35.66 -8.13
CA LYS A 5 -10.07 -35.30 -8.83
C LYS A 5 -10.14 -35.69 -10.31
N GLY A 6 -9.89 -34.73 -11.20
CA GLY A 6 -9.83 -34.96 -12.64
C GLY A 6 -8.40 -35.06 -13.17
N ARG A 7 -8.26 -35.26 -14.49
CA ARG A 7 -6.93 -35.26 -15.15
C ARG A 7 -6.35 -33.85 -15.33
N SER A 8 -7.22 -32.85 -15.51
CA SER A 8 -6.84 -31.45 -15.73
C SER A 8 -7.71 -30.45 -14.95
N LEU A 9 -8.97 -30.79 -14.68
CA LEU A 9 -9.89 -30.01 -13.87
C LEU A 9 -10.68 -30.95 -12.96
N ASP A 10 -10.80 -30.56 -11.70
CA ASP A 10 -11.60 -31.29 -10.73
C ASP A 10 -13.08 -31.05 -10.96
N LYS A 11 -13.88 -32.08 -10.72
CA LYS A 11 -15.33 -32.01 -10.81
C LYS A 11 -15.92 -31.68 -9.44
N ILE A 12 -16.70 -30.61 -9.37
CA ILE A 12 -17.52 -30.32 -8.18
C ILE A 12 -18.67 -31.33 -8.13
N ILE A 13 -18.74 -32.13 -7.07
CA ILE A 13 -19.84 -33.06 -6.80
C ILE A 13 -20.93 -32.35 -5.98
N GLN A 14 -20.52 -31.60 -4.97
CA GLN A 14 -21.42 -30.89 -4.07
C GLN A 14 -20.77 -29.59 -3.61
N ALA A 15 -21.52 -28.51 -3.62
CA ALA A 15 -21.14 -27.24 -3.02
C ALA A 15 -22.29 -26.74 -2.15
N GLU A 16 -21.95 -26.13 -1.02
CA GLU A 16 -22.89 -25.46 -0.14
C GLU A 16 -22.32 -24.08 0.16
N THR A 17 -23.18 -23.08 0.15
CA THR A 17 -22.81 -21.71 0.47
C THR A 17 -22.75 -21.56 1.98
N THR A 18 -21.57 -21.29 2.52
CA THR A 18 -21.37 -21.06 3.97
C THR A 18 -21.48 -19.58 4.35
N GLU A 19 -21.00 -18.69 3.48
CA GLU A 19 -21.08 -17.23 3.65
C GLU A 19 -21.44 -16.55 2.33
N SER A 20 -22.05 -15.37 2.40
CA SER A 20 -22.41 -14.56 1.24
C SER A 20 -22.47 -13.09 1.60
N TYR A 21 -22.07 -12.23 0.67
CA TYR A 21 -22.01 -10.77 0.81
C TYR A 21 -22.90 -10.07 -0.24
N PRO A 22 -24.23 -10.30 -0.23
CA PRO A 22 -25.14 -9.81 -1.27
C PRO A 22 -25.28 -8.28 -1.31
N GLY A 23 -24.87 -7.56 -0.27
CA GLY A 23 -24.85 -6.10 -0.22
C GLY A 23 -23.77 -5.47 -1.08
N LEU A 24 -22.70 -6.21 -1.42
CA LEU A 24 -21.61 -5.72 -2.27
C LEU A 24 -22.09 -5.42 -3.70
N SER A 25 -23.00 -6.22 -4.25
CA SER A 25 -23.52 -6.01 -5.61
C SER A 25 -24.58 -4.91 -5.70
N GLN A 26 -25.08 -4.42 -4.56
CA GLN A 26 -26.06 -3.33 -4.51
C GLN A 26 -25.43 -1.95 -4.65
N ASP A 27 -24.10 -1.85 -4.63
CA ASP A 27 -23.33 -0.62 -4.78
C ASP A 27 -22.14 -0.87 -5.71
N LEU A 28 -22.11 -0.17 -6.85
CA LEU A 28 -21.09 -0.40 -7.87
C LEU A 28 -19.66 -0.15 -7.36
N SER A 29 -19.47 0.79 -6.45
CA SER A 29 -18.15 1.10 -5.90
C SER A 29 -17.66 -0.02 -5.00
N LYS A 30 -18.55 -0.57 -4.17
CA LYS A 30 -18.24 -1.73 -3.33
C LYS A 30 -17.95 -2.96 -4.18
N LEU A 31 -18.73 -3.19 -5.23
CA LEU A 31 -18.52 -4.30 -6.16
C LEU A 31 -17.15 -4.19 -6.85
N ALA A 32 -16.80 -3.00 -7.35
CA ALA A 32 -15.51 -2.76 -8.00
C ALA A 32 -14.34 -3.00 -7.03
N ALA A 33 -14.41 -2.48 -5.80
CA ALA A 33 -13.40 -2.72 -4.77
C ALA A 33 -13.29 -4.22 -4.39
N SER A 34 -14.41 -4.92 -4.35
CA SER A 34 -14.43 -6.36 -4.04
C SER A 34 -13.79 -7.21 -5.14
N GLN A 35 -14.07 -6.88 -6.40
CA GLN A 35 -13.43 -7.52 -7.55
C GLN A 35 -11.94 -7.25 -7.59
N TYR A 36 -11.54 -6.04 -7.20
CA TYR A 36 -10.13 -5.69 -7.05
C TYR A 36 -9.42 -6.58 -6.04
N LEU A 37 -9.93 -6.67 -4.82
CA LEU A 37 -9.32 -7.51 -3.78
C LEU A 37 -9.27 -8.98 -4.21
N ALA A 38 -10.33 -9.48 -4.86
CA ALA A 38 -10.36 -10.84 -5.39
C ALA A 38 -9.27 -11.07 -6.46
N GLU A 39 -9.07 -10.13 -7.39
CA GLU A 39 -8.01 -10.25 -8.40
C GLU A 39 -6.61 -10.18 -7.77
N LEU A 40 -6.41 -9.34 -6.75
CA LEU A 40 -5.14 -9.26 -6.02
C LEU A 40 -4.82 -10.58 -5.31
N VAL A 41 -5.81 -11.18 -4.66
CA VAL A 41 -5.70 -12.52 -4.04
C VAL A 41 -5.33 -13.57 -5.09
N LEU A 42 -5.90 -13.53 -6.30
CA LEU A 42 -5.54 -14.45 -7.38
C LEU A 42 -4.11 -14.23 -7.92
N CYS A 43 -3.55 -13.03 -7.77
CA CYS A 43 -2.16 -12.76 -8.09
C CYS A 43 -1.19 -13.31 -7.04
N HIS A 44 -1.63 -13.34 -5.77
CA HIS A 44 -0.86 -13.84 -4.64
C HIS A 44 -0.98 -15.36 -4.42
N ALA A 45 -2.12 -15.96 -4.77
CA ALA A 45 -2.43 -17.36 -4.47
C ALA A 45 -1.51 -18.36 -5.20
N LEU A 46 -1.13 -19.41 -4.49
CA LEU A 46 -0.36 -20.54 -4.96
C LEU A 46 -1.29 -21.65 -5.47
N SER A 47 -0.94 -22.22 -6.61
CA SER A 47 -1.75 -23.28 -7.21
C SER A 47 -1.71 -24.55 -6.36
N GLU A 48 -2.88 -25.17 -6.16
CA GLU A 48 -3.05 -26.45 -5.44
C GLU A 48 -2.53 -26.45 -3.99
N GLN A 49 -2.42 -25.28 -3.36
CA GLN A 49 -2.05 -25.16 -1.96
C GLN A 49 -3.15 -24.48 -1.15
N PRO A 50 -3.57 -25.05 -0.02
CA PRO A 50 -4.50 -24.38 0.88
C PRO A 50 -3.81 -23.17 1.53
N GLN A 51 -4.47 -22.02 1.47
CA GLN A 51 -4.01 -20.76 2.08
C GLN A 51 -5.15 -20.15 2.89
N GLU A 52 -5.39 -20.69 4.09
CA GLU A 52 -6.50 -20.32 4.95
C GLU A 52 -6.45 -18.83 5.36
N GLU A 53 -5.28 -18.35 5.77
CA GLU A 53 -5.09 -16.95 6.20
C GLU A 53 -5.43 -15.95 5.09
N LEU A 54 -5.08 -16.27 3.84
CA LEU A 54 -5.40 -15.44 2.68
C LEU A 54 -6.91 -15.38 2.43
N TYR A 55 -7.58 -16.54 2.55
CA TYR A 55 -9.02 -16.64 2.40
C TYR A 55 -9.77 -15.89 3.51
N GLU A 56 -9.35 -16.04 4.76
CA GLU A 56 -9.91 -15.33 5.91
C GLU A 56 -9.72 -13.81 5.78
N LEU A 57 -8.51 -13.37 5.40
CA LEU A 57 -8.23 -11.94 5.22
C LEU A 57 -9.06 -11.34 4.08
N LEU A 58 -9.24 -12.04 2.96
CA LEU A 58 -10.15 -11.60 1.90
C LEU A 58 -11.58 -11.42 2.44
N ASN A 59 -12.11 -12.43 3.14
CA ASN A 59 -13.46 -12.37 3.70
C ASN A 59 -13.62 -11.23 4.69
N GLU A 60 -12.62 -10.97 5.52
CA GLU A 60 -12.63 -9.85 6.46
C GLU A 60 -12.76 -8.51 5.72
N HIS A 61 -12.00 -8.28 4.65
CA HIS A 61 -12.12 -7.04 3.88
C HIS A 61 -13.41 -6.96 3.04
N LEU A 62 -13.93 -8.07 2.52
CA LEU A 62 -15.24 -8.11 1.85
C LEU A 62 -16.37 -7.75 2.82
N ARG A 63 -16.33 -8.29 4.04
CA ARG A 63 -17.29 -7.99 5.11
C ARG A 63 -17.25 -6.51 5.48
N ARG A 64 -16.05 -5.94 5.66
CA ARG A 64 -15.87 -4.50 5.95
C ARG A 64 -16.45 -3.62 4.84
N LEU A 65 -16.17 -3.95 3.57
CA LEU A 65 -16.74 -3.22 2.43
C LEU A 65 -18.27 -3.29 2.39
N GLU A 66 -18.85 -4.47 2.66
CA GLU A 66 -20.29 -4.65 2.66
C GLU A 66 -20.96 -3.78 3.73
N GLN A 67 -20.39 -3.76 4.94
CA GLN A 67 -20.89 -3.01 6.10
C GLN A 67 -20.81 -1.48 5.96
N LEU A 68 -20.09 -0.96 4.96
CA LEU A 68 -20.07 0.48 4.71
C LEU A 68 -21.49 1.02 4.47
N PRO A 69 -21.81 2.26 4.89
CA PRO A 69 -23.07 2.89 4.54
C PRO A 69 -23.28 2.92 3.02
N LYS A 70 -24.53 2.80 2.56
CA LYS A 70 -24.84 3.02 1.14
C LYS A 70 -24.46 4.45 0.75
N ILE A 71 -23.91 4.62 -0.44
CA ILE A 71 -23.59 5.94 -0.99
C ILE A 71 -24.91 6.63 -1.36
N THR A 72 -25.63 7.15 -0.37
CA THR A 72 -26.87 7.91 -0.55
C THR A 72 -26.64 9.33 -0.05
N ALA A 73 -26.50 10.26 -1.00
CA ALA A 73 -26.54 11.72 -0.80
C ALA A 73 -25.33 12.44 -0.18
N ASN A 74 -24.19 11.79 0.09
CA ASN A 74 -22.95 12.50 0.48
C ASN A 74 -21.77 12.17 -0.45
N PRO A 75 -21.00 13.17 -0.90
CA PRO A 75 -19.84 12.99 -1.81
C PRO A 75 -18.70 12.14 -1.19
N SER A 76 -18.66 11.97 0.14
CA SER A 76 -17.59 11.24 0.83
C SER A 76 -17.70 9.70 0.81
N GLY A 77 -18.68 9.14 0.08
CA GLY A 77 -18.90 7.68 0.04
C GLY A 77 -17.79 6.91 -0.69
N LEU A 78 -17.29 7.47 -1.79
CA LEU A 78 -16.23 6.85 -2.60
C LEU A 78 -14.89 6.83 -1.83
N SER A 79 -14.52 7.93 -1.16
CA SER A 79 -13.38 7.98 -0.24
C SER A 79 -13.34 6.82 0.76
N LEU A 80 -14.47 6.49 1.39
CA LEU A 80 -14.53 5.38 2.36
C LEU A 80 -14.26 4.04 1.68
N VAL A 81 -14.88 3.80 0.52
CA VAL A 81 -14.62 2.58 -0.26
C VAL A 81 -13.14 2.48 -0.66
N LEU A 82 -12.54 3.56 -1.14
CA LEU A 82 -11.12 3.59 -1.52
C LEU A 82 -10.19 3.42 -0.33
N ALA A 83 -10.54 3.96 0.84
CA ALA A 83 -9.79 3.76 2.07
C ALA A 83 -9.80 2.29 2.50
N HIS A 84 -10.97 1.64 2.51
CA HIS A 84 -11.10 0.23 2.84
C HIS A 84 -10.47 -0.68 1.78
N LEU A 85 -10.52 -0.31 0.51
CA LEU A 85 -9.77 -0.98 -0.56
C LEU A 85 -8.27 -0.89 -0.30
N SER A 86 -7.74 0.32 -0.07
CA SER A 86 -6.32 0.54 0.20
C SER A 86 -5.85 -0.22 1.45
N HIS A 87 -6.70 -0.29 2.48
CA HIS A 87 -6.46 -1.09 3.67
C HIS A 87 -6.33 -2.58 3.36
N GLY A 88 -7.26 -3.13 2.58
CA GLY A 88 -7.21 -4.51 2.13
C GLY A 88 -5.99 -4.83 1.28
N VAL A 89 -5.64 -3.94 0.34
CA VAL A 89 -4.42 -4.09 -0.47
C VAL A 89 -3.18 -4.10 0.42
N PHE A 90 -3.06 -3.18 1.38
CA PHE A 90 -1.91 -3.13 2.29
C PHE A 90 -1.81 -4.41 3.14
N HIS A 91 -2.92 -4.89 3.71
CA HIS A 91 -2.93 -6.11 4.52
C HIS A 91 -2.61 -7.35 3.69
N LEU A 92 -3.11 -7.45 2.46
CA LEU A 92 -2.77 -8.55 1.55
C LEU A 92 -1.28 -8.53 1.16
N LEU A 93 -0.70 -7.35 0.92
CA LEU A 93 0.75 -7.20 0.70
C LEU A 93 1.55 -7.59 1.95
N ALA A 94 1.05 -7.26 3.15
CA ALA A 94 1.68 -7.65 4.41
C ALA A 94 1.67 -9.16 4.61
N LEU A 95 0.53 -9.81 4.36
CA LEU A 95 0.40 -11.27 4.40
C LEU A 95 1.34 -11.94 3.38
N ALA A 96 1.52 -11.32 2.22
CA ALA A 96 2.47 -11.77 1.21
C ALA A 96 3.96 -11.55 1.57
N GLY A 97 4.25 -10.94 2.73
CA GLY A 97 5.61 -10.66 3.18
C GLY A 97 6.30 -9.51 2.44
N ILE A 98 5.53 -8.69 1.70
CA ILE A 98 6.04 -7.62 0.83
C ILE A 98 5.39 -6.26 1.12
N ALA A 99 4.78 -6.04 2.29
CA ALA A 99 4.21 -4.73 2.61
C ALA A 99 5.25 -3.60 2.44
N PRO A 100 4.84 -2.44 1.88
CA PRO A 100 5.76 -1.32 1.73
C PRO A 100 6.17 -0.78 3.10
N GLN A 101 7.46 -0.45 3.24
CA GLN A 101 7.96 0.24 4.42
C GLN A 101 7.48 1.69 4.40
N VAL A 102 6.76 2.11 5.44
CA VAL A 102 6.12 3.44 5.50
C VAL A 102 6.48 4.22 6.77
N GLN A 103 7.16 3.59 7.73
CA GLN A 103 7.53 4.17 9.02
C GLN A 103 8.97 4.69 9.04
N LEU A 104 9.87 3.99 8.35
CA LEU A 104 11.30 4.32 8.24
C LEU A 104 11.65 4.64 6.79
N CYS A 105 12.66 5.49 6.59
CA CYS A 105 13.25 5.69 5.28
C CYS A 105 13.99 4.41 4.83
N CYS A 106 13.66 3.85 3.67
CA CYS A 106 14.31 2.62 3.17
C CYS A 106 15.83 2.76 2.98
N ILE A 107 16.34 3.99 2.83
CA ILE A 107 17.77 4.25 2.62
C ILE A 107 18.48 4.55 3.94
N THR A 108 17.97 5.49 4.73
CA THR A 108 18.65 5.97 5.95
C THR A 108 18.22 5.23 7.21
N GLN A 109 17.14 4.44 7.15
CA GLN A 109 16.52 3.76 8.28
C GLN A 109 16.04 4.70 9.40
N HIS A 110 16.04 6.01 9.18
CA HIS A 110 15.50 6.99 10.11
C HIS A 110 13.97 7.00 10.07
N SER A 111 13.36 7.22 11.23
CA SER A 111 11.91 7.38 11.35
C SER A 111 11.41 8.58 10.56
N LEU A 112 10.37 8.34 9.76
CA LEU A 112 9.66 9.35 9.00
C LEU A 112 8.45 9.79 9.80
N ARG A 113 8.54 11.00 10.38
CA ARG A 113 7.46 11.64 11.11
C ARG A 113 6.84 12.72 10.23
N PRO A 114 5.59 12.56 9.77
CA PRO A 114 4.88 13.62 9.06
C PRO A 114 4.78 14.88 9.91
N ASP A 115 5.11 16.03 9.33
CA ASP A 115 4.84 17.34 9.95
C ASP A 115 3.62 17.97 9.27
N LEU A 116 2.48 17.93 9.95
CA LEU A 116 1.22 18.51 9.44
C LEU A 116 1.22 20.05 9.49
N THR A 117 2.16 20.67 10.19
CA THR A 117 2.27 22.13 10.30
C THR A 117 3.06 22.75 9.14
N ASP A 118 3.89 21.95 8.45
CA ASP A 118 4.65 22.37 7.27
C ASP A 118 3.92 21.97 5.96
N PRO A 119 3.32 22.91 5.22
CA PRO A 119 2.62 22.62 3.96
C PRO A 119 3.56 22.12 2.85
N ASN A 120 4.87 22.33 2.98
CA ASN A 120 5.89 21.91 2.02
C ASN A 120 6.56 20.58 2.42
N TRP A 121 6.19 19.99 3.55
CA TRP A 121 6.75 18.71 3.99
C TRP A 121 6.48 17.63 2.95
N ARG A 122 7.52 16.92 2.51
CA ARG A 122 7.39 15.85 1.51
C ARG A 122 8.30 14.67 1.82
N VAL A 123 7.84 13.47 1.49
CA VAL A 123 8.63 12.23 1.43
C VAL A 123 8.48 11.60 0.05
N GLY A 124 9.46 10.81 -0.35
CA GLY A 124 9.41 10.02 -1.57
C GLY A 124 8.81 8.65 -1.30
N PHE A 125 8.21 8.06 -2.31
CA PHE A 125 7.88 6.64 -2.33
C PHE A 125 8.58 6.03 -3.55
N SER A 126 9.38 5.00 -3.30
CA SER A 126 10.11 4.24 -4.29
C SER A 126 9.65 2.80 -4.24
N VAL A 127 9.08 2.34 -5.35
CA VAL A 127 8.63 0.96 -5.51
C VAL A 127 9.84 0.02 -5.44
N GLU A 128 10.93 0.36 -6.12
CA GLU A 128 12.17 -0.42 -6.15
C GLU A 128 12.86 -0.48 -4.78
N ALA A 129 12.82 0.60 -3.99
CA ALA A 129 13.37 0.61 -2.64
C ALA A 129 12.43 -0.01 -1.58
N GLY A 130 11.25 -0.50 -1.98
CA GLY A 130 10.31 -1.17 -1.09
C GLY A 130 9.45 -0.23 -0.23
N GLY A 131 9.38 1.07 -0.52
CA GLY A 131 8.58 2.00 0.28
C GLY A 131 9.06 3.44 0.32
N THR A 132 8.93 4.08 1.47
CA THR A 132 9.18 5.51 1.64
C THR A 132 10.66 5.83 1.79
N ILE A 133 11.09 6.93 1.18
CA ILE A 133 12.46 7.44 1.27
C ILE A 133 12.45 8.92 1.64
N SER A 134 13.37 9.32 2.53
CA SER A 134 13.57 10.72 2.84
C SER A 134 14.02 11.47 1.59
N LEU A 135 13.27 12.51 1.23
CA LEU A 135 13.71 13.49 0.27
C LEU A 135 14.62 14.42 1.05
N VAL A 136 15.91 14.11 1.13
CA VAL A 136 16.87 15.08 1.67
C VAL A 136 16.68 16.36 0.85
N SER A 137 16.11 17.39 1.46
CA SER A 137 16.05 18.71 0.86
C SER A 137 17.51 19.08 0.63
N ASN A 138 17.91 19.15 -0.63
CA ASN A 138 19.27 19.49 -1.04
C ASN A 138 19.52 21.00 -0.82
N GLN A 139 19.16 21.49 0.36
CA GLN A 139 19.28 22.86 0.82
C GLN A 139 19.97 22.79 2.17
N SER A 140 21.30 22.90 2.13
CA SER A 140 22.16 23.16 3.29
C SER A 140 22.57 21.96 4.17
N ASN A 141 23.31 20.99 3.62
CA ASN A 141 24.47 20.41 4.32
C ASN A 141 25.26 19.42 3.44
N ARG A 142 26.07 19.95 2.52
CA ARG A 142 27.29 19.26 2.07
C ARG A 142 28.47 19.44 3.05
N ASN A 143 28.27 20.17 4.14
CA ASN A 143 29.32 20.55 5.09
C ASN A 143 28.99 20.10 6.52
N HIS A 144 28.75 18.81 6.75
CA HIS A 144 29.10 18.16 8.02
C HIS A 144 28.85 16.66 7.90
N LEU A 145 29.88 15.93 7.51
CA LEU A 145 30.02 14.54 7.90
C LEU A 145 30.50 14.56 9.37
N PRO A 146 29.75 14.02 10.35
CA PRO A 146 30.34 13.67 11.62
C PRO A 146 31.23 12.46 11.35
N ASN A 147 32.54 12.59 11.60
CA ASN A 147 33.44 11.46 11.70
C ASN A 147 32.83 10.43 12.65
N GLN A 148 32.29 9.34 12.11
CA GLN A 148 31.98 8.16 12.91
C GLN A 148 33.29 7.42 13.12
N THR A 149 33.86 7.63 14.30
CA THR A 149 34.91 6.80 14.87
C THR A 149 34.37 5.38 15.04
N ILE A 150 34.81 4.46 14.18
CA ILE A 150 34.54 3.03 14.31
C ILE A 150 35.36 2.51 15.49
N PRO A 151 34.77 1.85 16.51
CA PRO A 151 35.54 1.10 17.49
C PRO A 151 36.07 -0.17 16.84
N ASN A 152 37.39 -0.19 16.60
CA ASN A 152 38.17 -1.36 16.22
C ASN A 152 37.94 -2.52 17.21
N GLN A 153 37.40 -3.65 16.75
CA GLN A 153 37.71 -4.98 17.29
C GLN A 153 37.23 -6.10 16.34
N ALA A 154 38.02 -6.40 15.31
CA ALA A 154 38.22 -7.77 14.82
C ALA A 154 39.52 -7.79 14.00
N GLN A 155 40.44 -8.63 14.45
CA GLN A 155 41.85 -8.64 14.04
C GLN A 155 42.05 -9.34 12.69
N SER A 156 42.91 -8.72 11.89
CA SER A 156 43.98 -9.35 11.10
C SER A 156 43.63 -10.37 10.02
N LEU A 157 43.52 -9.87 8.79
CA LEU A 157 44.24 -10.44 7.63
C LEU A 157 44.80 -9.27 6.82
N SER A 158 46.04 -8.91 7.13
CA SER A 158 46.84 -7.98 6.35
C SER A 158 47.33 -8.70 5.09
N GLU A 159 46.67 -8.48 3.96
CA GLU A 159 47.32 -8.60 2.65
C GLU A 159 47.11 -7.30 1.88
N THR A 160 48.25 -6.68 1.61
CA THR A 160 48.48 -5.49 0.81
C THR A 160 47.90 -5.65 -0.59
N ILE A 161 46.93 -4.81 -0.95
CA ILE A 161 46.63 -4.49 -2.34
C ILE A 161 46.65 -2.97 -2.46
N ASP A 162 47.81 -2.42 -2.78
CA ASP A 162 47.94 -1.08 -3.35
C ASP A 162 47.33 -1.12 -4.76
N ASN A 163 46.08 -0.68 -4.90
CA ASN A 163 45.49 -0.36 -6.20
C ASN A 163 44.90 1.05 -6.16
N PRO A 164 45.38 2.02 -6.97
CA PRO A 164 44.91 3.40 -6.92
C PRO A 164 43.54 3.64 -7.57
N ASP A 165 42.94 2.65 -8.24
CA ASP A 165 41.75 2.86 -9.08
C ASP A 165 40.66 1.82 -8.78
N THR A 166 40.10 1.86 -7.57
CA THR A 166 38.77 1.28 -7.35
C THR A 166 37.81 2.43 -7.07
N ASP A 167 37.31 3.05 -8.15
CA ASP A 167 36.11 3.86 -8.05
C ASP A 167 35.03 2.98 -7.40
N ILE A 168 34.72 3.25 -6.14
CA ILE A 168 33.55 2.67 -5.49
C ILE A 168 32.36 3.25 -6.25
N ILE A 169 31.86 2.50 -7.25
CA ILE A 169 30.64 2.83 -7.96
C ILE A 169 29.51 2.72 -6.93
N LEU A 170 29.20 3.84 -6.27
CA LEU A 170 28.04 3.92 -5.40
C LEU A 170 26.80 3.64 -6.28
N PRO A 171 25.92 2.70 -5.91
CA PRO A 171 24.71 2.46 -6.67
C PRO A 171 23.90 3.75 -6.80
N PRO A 172 23.27 4.00 -7.97
CA PRO A 172 22.48 5.20 -8.17
C PRO A 172 21.35 5.27 -7.13
N PRO A 173 20.96 6.48 -6.69
CA PRO A 173 19.86 6.62 -5.74
C PRO A 173 18.58 6.01 -6.31
N PRO A 174 17.74 5.38 -5.46
CA PRO A 174 16.53 4.74 -5.93
C PRO A 174 15.59 5.75 -6.60
N ARG A 175 14.88 5.29 -7.63
CA ARG A 175 13.90 6.13 -8.33
C ARG A 175 12.74 6.47 -7.38
N VAL A 176 12.42 7.75 -7.26
CA VAL A 176 11.19 8.21 -6.60
C VAL A 176 10.04 8.12 -7.60
N ASN A 177 9.12 7.19 -7.36
CA ASN A 177 7.91 7.00 -8.17
C ASN A 177 6.86 8.06 -7.81
N HIS A 178 6.66 8.29 -6.51
CA HIS A 178 5.64 9.20 -6.00
C HIS A 178 6.20 10.13 -4.93
N LYS A 179 5.63 11.33 -4.79
CA LYS A 179 5.90 12.24 -3.67
C LYS A 179 4.66 12.34 -2.80
N LEU A 180 4.84 12.09 -1.51
CA LEU A 180 3.79 12.11 -0.51
C LEU A 180 3.92 13.37 0.35
N ASN A 181 2.82 14.06 0.63
CA ASN A 181 2.74 15.09 1.67
C ASN A 181 2.54 14.46 3.06
N ALA A 182 2.50 15.31 4.10
CA ALA A 182 2.41 14.83 5.48
C ALA A 182 1.10 14.07 5.76
N LEU A 183 -0.03 14.55 5.23
CA LEU A 183 -1.33 13.90 5.40
C LEU A 183 -1.37 12.54 4.67
N GLU A 184 -0.88 12.50 3.43
CA GLU A 184 -0.79 11.29 2.62
C GLU A 184 0.06 10.21 3.31
N LEU A 185 1.23 10.58 3.85
CA LEU A 185 2.05 9.63 4.61
C LEU A 185 1.34 9.18 5.89
N THR A 186 0.68 10.09 6.61
CA THR A 186 -0.03 9.77 7.86
C THR A 186 -1.09 8.69 7.61
N LEU A 187 -1.90 8.84 6.56
CA LEU A 187 -2.92 7.85 6.21
C LEU A 187 -2.30 6.52 5.75
N LEU A 188 -1.25 6.58 4.93
CA LEU A 188 -0.54 5.38 4.47
C LEU A 188 0.06 4.60 5.64
N GLN A 189 0.62 5.29 6.64
CA GLN A 189 1.14 4.68 7.87
C GLN A 189 0.05 4.01 8.72
N GLN A 190 -1.18 4.53 8.69
CA GLN A 190 -2.30 3.96 9.43
C GLN A 190 -2.87 2.68 8.81
N LEU A 191 -2.60 2.40 7.52
CA LEU A 191 -3.09 1.19 6.87
C LEU A 191 -2.54 -0.11 7.48
N ALA A 192 -1.43 -0.04 8.22
CA ALA A 192 -0.89 -1.18 8.95
C ALA A 192 -1.75 -1.57 10.19
N ALA A 193 -2.64 -0.70 10.67
CA ALA A 193 -3.49 -0.99 11.81
C ALA A 193 -4.54 -2.07 11.47
N ALA A 194 -4.98 -2.82 12.49
CA ALA A 194 -5.99 -3.87 12.32
C ALA A 194 -7.33 -3.33 11.79
N GLU A 195 -7.71 -2.13 12.24
CA GLU A 195 -8.89 -1.38 11.81
C GLU A 195 -8.50 0.00 11.32
N LEU A 196 -9.25 0.55 10.37
CA LEU A 196 -9.07 1.94 9.98
C LEU A 196 -9.60 2.86 11.08
N PRO A 197 -8.81 3.83 11.57
CA PRO A 197 -9.31 4.84 12.48
C PRO A 197 -10.42 5.67 11.81
N GLN A 198 -11.27 6.32 12.60
CA GLN A 198 -12.35 7.16 12.08
C GLN A 198 -11.79 8.31 11.23
N LEU A 199 -11.69 8.08 9.92
CA LEU A 199 -11.13 9.00 8.94
C LEU A 199 -11.84 10.34 8.94
N SER A 200 -13.16 10.33 9.18
CA SER A 200 -13.96 11.55 9.27
C SER A 200 -13.47 12.50 10.35
N THR A 201 -12.94 12.01 11.46
CA THR A 201 -12.49 12.85 12.57
C THR A 201 -11.13 13.46 12.26
N LEU A 202 -10.19 12.63 11.79
CA LEU A 202 -8.85 13.08 11.37
C LEU A 202 -8.89 14.10 10.22
N LEU A 203 -9.80 13.90 9.26
CA LEU A 203 -9.92 14.77 8.10
C LEU A 203 -10.72 16.05 8.42
N LYS A 204 -11.74 15.99 9.29
CA LYS A 204 -12.48 17.19 9.73
C LYS A 204 -11.61 18.17 10.48
N ASP A 205 -10.72 17.69 11.36
CA ASP A 205 -9.83 18.55 12.14
C ASP A 205 -8.79 19.27 11.26
N GLN A 206 -8.43 18.68 10.12
CA GLN A 206 -7.39 19.20 9.22
C GLN A 206 -7.96 19.98 8.01
N LEU A 207 -9.21 19.73 7.61
CA LEU A 207 -9.78 20.24 6.36
C LEU A 207 -11.04 21.09 6.59
N ALA A 208 -11.06 21.99 7.57
CA ALA A 208 -12.22 22.87 7.82
C ALA A 208 -12.60 23.72 6.57
N GLY A 209 -13.53 23.24 5.72
CA GLY A 209 -14.06 23.94 4.54
C GLY A 209 -14.74 23.00 3.52
N SER A 210 -15.66 23.52 2.70
CA SER A 210 -16.45 22.73 1.72
C SER A 210 -15.66 22.14 0.55
N LYS A 211 -14.44 22.62 0.27
CA LYS A 211 -13.49 22.04 -0.70
C LYS A 211 -12.78 20.78 -0.18
N ALA A 212 -13.11 20.33 1.03
CA ALA A 212 -12.47 19.20 1.69
C ALA A 212 -12.91 17.82 1.16
N ALA A 213 -14.12 17.68 0.62
CA ALA A 213 -14.60 16.37 0.17
C ALA A 213 -13.88 15.91 -1.10
N GLU A 214 -13.81 16.78 -2.13
CA GLU A 214 -13.07 16.52 -3.39
C GLU A 214 -11.56 16.34 -3.14
N SER A 215 -11.01 16.99 -2.11
CA SER A 215 -9.60 16.82 -1.73
C SER A 215 -9.33 15.47 -1.04
N VAL A 216 -10.32 14.85 -0.40
CA VAL A 216 -10.16 13.54 0.25
C VAL A 216 -10.34 12.39 -0.73
N ASP A 217 -11.25 12.51 -1.69
CA ASP A 217 -11.37 11.49 -2.75
C ASP A 217 -10.06 11.39 -3.53
N SER A 218 -9.52 12.53 -3.98
CA SER A 218 -8.25 12.59 -4.71
C SER A 218 -7.06 12.06 -3.89
N LEU A 219 -7.08 12.25 -2.57
CA LEU A 219 -6.09 11.70 -1.64
C LEU A 219 -6.11 10.17 -1.65
N TRP A 220 -7.28 9.57 -1.48
CA TRP A 220 -7.42 8.10 -1.47
C TRP A 220 -7.20 7.48 -2.85
N VAL A 221 -7.61 8.15 -3.92
CA VAL A 221 -7.26 7.74 -5.30
C VAL A 221 -5.74 7.67 -5.46
N LYS A 222 -5.01 8.67 -4.96
CA LYS A 222 -3.55 8.67 -5.03
C LYS A 222 -2.93 7.53 -4.21
N LEU A 223 -3.40 7.30 -2.98
CA LEU A 223 -2.87 6.21 -2.14
C LEU A 223 -3.16 4.84 -2.73
N GLU A 224 -4.37 4.63 -3.26
CA GLU A 224 -4.72 3.41 -3.99
C GLU A 224 -3.76 3.20 -5.17
N ARG A 225 -3.49 4.23 -5.98
CA ARG A 225 -2.57 4.11 -7.13
C ARG A 225 -1.14 3.77 -6.72
N ILE A 226 -0.65 4.34 -5.61
CA ILE A 226 0.66 4.00 -5.07
C ILE A 226 0.74 2.52 -4.70
N LEU A 227 -0.27 2.02 -3.98
CA LEU A 227 -0.33 0.61 -3.59
C LEU A 227 -0.53 -0.31 -4.79
N ARG A 228 -1.32 0.12 -5.80
CA ARG A 228 -1.49 -0.58 -7.07
C ARG A 228 -0.17 -0.74 -7.81
N ASP A 229 0.55 0.35 -8.03
CA ASP A 229 1.85 0.34 -8.71
C ASP A 229 2.83 -0.60 -8.01
N TYR A 230 2.86 -0.52 -6.68
CA TYR A 230 3.69 -1.36 -5.84
C TYR A 230 3.30 -2.86 -5.96
N ALA A 231 2.02 -3.19 -5.83
CA ALA A 231 1.52 -4.55 -5.96
C ALA A 231 1.84 -5.13 -7.35
N GLN A 232 1.58 -4.37 -8.42
CA GLN A 232 1.84 -4.82 -9.79
C GLN A 232 3.33 -5.06 -10.05
N TYR A 233 4.20 -4.25 -9.48
CA TYR A 233 5.65 -4.45 -9.56
C TYR A 233 6.07 -5.75 -8.89
N HIS A 234 5.63 -6.00 -7.66
CA HIS A 234 6.02 -7.19 -6.90
C HIS A 234 5.38 -8.48 -7.40
N PHE A 235 4.12 -8.45 -7.85
CA PHE A 235 3.46 -9.61 -8.43
C PHE A 235 3.78 -9.83 -9.91
N GLY A 236 4.38 -8.85 -10.59
CA GLY A 236 4.68 -8.92 -12.03
C GLY A 236 3.43 -9.04 -12.91
N ARG A 237 2.27 -8.60 -12.41
CA ARG A 237 0.95 -8.73 -13.06
C ARG A 237 0.18 -7.42 -12.94
N SER A 238 -0.53 -7.03 -14.00
CA SER A 238 -1.46 -5.91 -13.96
C SER A 238 -2.76 -6.29 -13.24
N ILE A 239 -3.34 -5.37 -12.46
CA ILE A 239 -4.65 -5.53 -11.84
C ILE A 239 -5.70 -4.91 -12.77
N ARG A 240 -6.49 -5.73 -13.47
CA ARG A 240 -7.41 -5.28 -14.54
C ARG A 240 -8.68 -4.64 -13.98
N SER A 241 -9.20 -5.19 -12.89
CA SER A 241 -10.34 -4.65 -12.12
C SER A 241 -10.10 -3.23 -11.64
N ALA A 242 -8.85 -2.78 -11.57
CA ALA A 242 -8.48 -1.43 -11.23
C ALA A 242 -9.09 -0.38 -12.18
N ALA A 243 -9.36 -0.75 -13.44
CA ALA A 243 -10.06 0.11 -14.40
C ALA A 243 -11.49 0.48 -13.97
N LEU A 244 -12.15 -0.36 -13.18
CA LEU A 244 -13.48 -0.09 -12.62
C LEU A 244 -13.41 1.02 -11.57
N VAL A 245 -12.40 0.92 -10.68
CA VAL A 245 -12.13 1.93 -9.66
C VAL A 245 -11.75 3.26 -10.31
N ASP A 246 -10.90 3.23 -11.34
CA ASP A 246 -10.52 4.44 -12.08
C ASP A 246 -11.72 5.12 -12.71
N SER A 247 -12.60 4.35 -13.35
CA SER A 247 -13.83 4.88 -13.97
C SER A 247 -14.70 5.59 -12.95
N LEU A 248 -14.88 5.00 -11.76
CA LEU A 248 -15.65 5.61 -10.67
C LEU A 248 -14.98 6.87 -10.10
N SER A 249 -13.65 6.90 -10.03
CA SER A 249 -12.89 8.06 -9.53
C SER A 249 -12.78 9.21 -10.54
N SER A 250 -12.94 8.93 -11.83
CA SER A 250 -12.85 9.91 -12.91
C SER A 250 -14.15 10.69 -13.18
N VAL A 251 -15.26 10.20 -12.61
CA VAL A 251 -16.62 10.74 -12.85
C VAL A 251 -16.99 11.85 -11.85
N ASN A 252 -16.09 12.19 -10.90
CA ASN A 252 -16.30 13.24 -9.90
C ASN A 252 -15.43 14.48 -10.15
#